data_AF-A0A7S0G3S8-F1
#
_entry.id   AF-A0A7S0G3S8-F1
#
_cell.length_a   1.000
_cell.length_b   1.000
_cell.length_c   1.000
_cell.angle_alpha   90.00
_cell.angle_beta   90.00
_cell.angle_gamma   90.00
#
_symmetry.space_group_name_H-M   'P 1'
#
loop_
_entity.id
_entity.type
_entity.pdbx_description
1 polymer ?
#
loop_
_entity_poly.entity_id
_entity_poly.type
_entity_poly.pdbx_seq_one_letter_code
_entity_poly.pdbx_strand_id
1 'polypeptide(L)'
;HFVLLGNFVNTCIGTLLCIIGLATGRNPLADLQEMGNANFIVLQLLLALGFVLFCALLVAAIRSADTIQEKDIFIAELVFYIIVAFVYKTLILHPAILGKPVNPSWIWYPIFSGVFMSMTFLSAVVGAINGQHKAIMKLDIENGNGKDA
;
A
#
# COMPACT_ATOMS: atom_id res chain seq x y z
N HIS A 1 7.48 0.21 11.10
CA HIS A 1 7.58 -1.19 10.61
C HIS A 1 6.29 -1.71 9.96
N PHE A 2 5.11 -1.59 10.59
CA PHE A 2 3.85 -2.11 10.01
C PHE A 2 3.44 -1.45 8.69
N VAL A 3 3.64 -0.13 8.53
CA VAL A 3 3.37 0.59 7.28
C VAL A 3 4.22 0.04 6.13
N LEU A 4 5.53 -0.11 6.36
CA LEU A 4 6.45 -0.69 5.38
C LEU A 4 6.06 -2.12 4.97
N LEU A 5 5.68 -2.96 5.95
CA LEU A 5 5.22 -4.32 5.67
C LEU A 5 3.95 -4.32 4.83
N GLY A 6 2.97 -3.47 5.15
CA GLY A 6 1.74 -3.37 4.36
C GLY A 6 1.99 -2.86 2.95
N ASN A 7 2.85 -1.85 2.77
CA ASN A 7 3.26 -1.37 1.46
C ASN A 7 3.94 -2.48 0.64
N PHE A 8 4.87 -3.22 1.26
CA PHE A 8 5.53 -4.35 0.61
C PHE A 8 4.55 -5.44 0.14
N VAL A 9 3.60 -5.83 1.00
CA VAL A 9 2.55 -6.80 0.65
C VAL A 9 1.71 -6.30 -0.53
N ASN A 10 1.28 -5.04 -0.50
CA ASN A 10 0.50 -4.43 -1.59
C ASN A 10 1.31 -4.36 -2.90
N THR A 11 2.61 -4.05 -2.83
CA THR A 11 3.51 -4.11 -3.99
C THR A 11 3.60 -5.52 -4.54
N CYS A 12 3.85 -6.54 -3.71
CA CYS A 12 3.94 -7.93 -4.18
C CYS A 12 2.65 -8.38 -4.87
N ILE A 13 1.50 -8.10 -4.27
CA ILE A 13 0.19 -8.44 -4.87
C ILE A 13 0.00 -7.71 -6.19
N GLY A 14 0.25 -6.39 -6.23
CA GLY A 14 0.10 -5.57 -7.43
C GLY A 14 1.03 -6.00 -8.56
N THR A 15 2.31 -6.27 -8.25
CA THR A 15 3.29 -6.76 -9.22
C THR A 15 2.95 -8.15 -9.72
N LEU A 16 2.50 -9.07 -8.86
CA LEU A 16 2.08 -10.40 -9.27
C LEU A 16 0.89 -10.34 -10.25
N LEU A 17 -0.14 -9.54 -9.92
CA LEU A 17 -1.28 -9.32 -10.82
C LEU A 17 -0.84 -8.69 -12.15
N CYS A 18 0.10 -7.76 -12.11
CA CYS A 18 0.67 -7.16 -13.31
C CYS A 18 1.40 -8.19 -14.19
N ILE A 19 2.27 -9.02 -13.59
CA ILE A 19 3.01 -10.07 -14.30
C ILE A 19 2.04 -11.08 -14.91
N ILE A 20 1.02 -11.54 -14.16
CA ILE A 20 0.02 -12.48 -14.67
C ILE A 20 -0.75 -11.84 -15.84
N GLY A 21 -1.17 -10.58 -15.71
CA GLY A 21 -1.87 -9.86 -16.78
C GLY A 21 -1.03 -9.70 -18.04
N LEU A 22 0.25 -9.39 -17.90
CA LEU A 22 1.19 -9.30 -19.02
C LEU A 22 1.48 -10.66 -19.66
N ALA A 23 1.63 -11.72 -18.86
CA ALA A 23 1.95 -13.06 -19.36
C ALA A 23 0.77 -13.73 -20.08
N THR A 24 -0.45 -13.50 -19.60
CA THR A 24 -1.66 -14.12 -20.16
C THR A 24 -2.36 -13.26 -21.21
N GLY A 25 -2.04 -11.95 -21.27
CA GLY A 25 -2.79 -10.98 -22.07
C GLY A 25 -4.24 -10.81 -21.62
N ARG A 26 -4.60 -11.39 -20.45
CA ARG A 26 -5.94 -11.38 -19.87
C ARG A 26 -5.95 -10.56 -18.59
N ASN A 27 -7.16 -10.27 -18.14
CA ASN A 27 -7.38 -9.57 -16.89
C ASN A 27 -7.48 -10.61 -15.76
N PRO A 28 -6.47 -10.72 -14.87
CA PRO A 28 -6.45 -11.76 -13.84
C PRO A 28 -7.62 -11.66 -12.85
N LEU A 29 -8.20 -10.47 -12.68
CA LEU A 29 -9.38 -10.30 -11.82
C LEU A 29 -10.65 -10.81 -12.50
N ALA A 30 -10.78 -10.66 -13.82
CA ALA A 30 -11.89 -11.25 -14.57
C ALA A 30 -11.77 -12.78 -14.58
N ASP A 31 -10.58 -13.33 -14.81
CA ASP A 31 -10.37 -14.79 -14.76
C ASP A 31 -10.74 -15.35 -13.36
N LEU A 32 -10.34 -14.65 -12.28
CA LEU A 32 -10.73 -15.03 -10.91
C LEU A 32 -12.24 -14.95 -10.67
N GLN A 33 -12.92 -13.99 -11.30
CA GLN A 33 -14.37 -13.86 -11.21
C GLN A 33 -15.08 -15.01 -11.96
N GLU A 34 -14.59 -15.39 -13.14
CA GLU A 34 -15.11 -16.51 -13.93
C GLU A 34 -14.96 -17.85 -13.20
N MET A 35 -13.85 -18.05 -12.48
CA MET A 35 -13.59 -19.27 -11.70
C MET A 35 -14.52 -19.43 -10.49
N GLY A 36 -15.10 -18.35 -9.98
CA GLY A 36 -16.02 -18.42 -8.84
C GLY A 36 -16.49 -17.07 -8.33
N ASN A 37 -17.61 -16.59 -8.87
CA ASN A 37 -18.15 -15.25 -8.56
C ASN A 37 -18.38 -15.00 -7.06
N ALA A 38 -18.90 -15.99 -6.31
CA ALA A 38 -19.12 -15.84 -4.87
C ALA A 38 -17.79 -15.67 -4.09
N ASN A 39 -16.79 -16.50 -4.38
CA ASN A 39 -15.46 -16.41 -3.77
C ASN A 39 -14.76 -15.11 -4.15
N PHE A 40 -14.94 -14.67 -5.39
CA PHE A 40 -14.40 -13.40 -5.88
C PHE A 40 -14.98 -12.21 -5.11
N ILE A 41 -16.30 -12.16 -4.90
CA ILE A 41 -16.95 -11.10 -4.11
C ILE A 41 -16.40 -11.09 -2.67
N VAL A 42 -16.31 -12.26 -2.03
CA VAL A 42 -15.75 -12.37 -0.67
C VAL A 42 -14.30 -11.87 -0.64
N LEU A 43 -13.48 -12.23 -1.63
CA LEU A 43 -12.11 -11.76 -1.75
C LEU A 43 -12.04 -10.23 -1.90
N GLN A 44 -12.90 -9.61 -2.72
CA GLN A 44 -12.92 -8.16 -2.88
C GLN A 44 -13.38 -7.44 -1.59
N LEU A 45 -14.32 -8.03 -0.84
CA LEU A 45 -14.73 -7.50 0.47
C LEU A 45 -13.61 -7.58 1.51
N LEU A 46 -12.87 -8.70 1.55
CA LEU A 46 -11.70 -8.85 2.43
C LEU A 46 -10.60 -7.86 2.07
N LEU A 47 -10.33 -7.64 0.77
CA LEU A 47 -9.39 -6.62 0.30
C LEU A 47 -9.83 -5.20 0.71
N ALA A 48 -11.13 -4.88 0.55
CA ALA A 48 -11.67 -3.60 0.97
C ALA A 48 -11.50 -3.36 2.49
N LEU A 49 -11.77 -4.39 3.32
CA LEU A 49 -11.52 -4.33 4.75
C LEU A 49 -10.03 -4.14 5.06
N GLY A 50 -9.15 -4.86 4.35
CA GLY A 50 -7.70 -4.70 4.46
C GLY A 50 -7.25 -3.27 4.16
N PHE A 51 -7.79 -2.64 3.12
CA PHE A 51 -7.52 -1.24 2.80
C PHE A 51 -7.94 -0.29 3.93
N VAL A 52 -9.13 -0.48 4.50
CA VAL A 52 -9.61 0.35 5.62
C VAL A 52 -8.69 0.20 6.83
N LEU A 53 -8.31 -1.03 7.17
CA LEU A 53 -7.36 -1.30 8.25
C LEU A 53 -6.00 -0.67 8.00
N PHE A 54 -5.50 -0.74 6.77
CA PHE A 54 -4.22 -0.13 6.40
C PHE A 54 -4.26 1.40 6.51
N CYS A 55 -5.35 2.04 6.06
CA CYS A 55 -5.55 3.47 6.27
C CYS A 55 -5.57 3.84 7.76
N ALA A 56 -6.18 3.02 8.62
CA ALA A 56 -6.14 3.25 10.06
C ALA A 56 -4.72 3.15 10.64
N LEU A 57 -3.91 2.22 10.14
CA LEU A 57 -2.49 2.11 10.49
C LEU A 57 -1.69 3.34 10.04
N LEU A 58 -1.97 3.88 8.85
CA LEU A 58 -1.35 5.13 8.38
C LEU A 58 -1.74 6.31 9.29
N VAL A 59 -3.00 6.43 9.70
CA VAL A 59 -3.42 7.47 10.65
C VAL A 59 -2.71 7.32 12.00
N ALA A 60 -2.55 6.09 12.50
CA ALA A 60 -1.79 5.82 13.72
C ALA A 60 -0.30 6.18 13.55
N ALA A 61 0.29 5.90 12.39
CA ALA A 61 1.67 6.26 12.07
C ALA A 61 1.86 7.78 11.98
N ILE A 62 0.93 8.51 11.36
CA ILE A 62 0.92 10.00 11.33
C ILE A 62 0.92 10.58 12.75
N ARG A 63 0.16 9.98 13.67
CA ARG A 63 0.10 10.42 15.07
C ARG A 63 1.36 10.08 15.87
N SER A 64 2.07 9.03 15.46
CA SER A 64 3.27 8.52 16.14
C SER A 64 4.58 8.98 15.47
N ALA A 65 4.49 9.79 14.42
CA ALA A 65 5.65 10.28 13.69
C ALA A 65 6.46 11.27 14.55
N ASP A 66 7.77 11.04 14.64
CA ASP A 66 8.67 11.84 15.47
C ASP A 66 9.08 13.14 14.77
N THR A 67 9.00 13.18 13.43
CA THR A 67 9.45 14.31 12.61
C THR A 67 8.35 14.81 11.66
N ILE A 68 8.41 16.10 11.29
CA ILE A 68 7.49 16.70 10.30
C ILE A 68 7.61 15.99 8.95
N GLN A 69 8.83 15.66 8.53
CA GLN A 69 9.09 14.98 7.25
C GLN A 69 8.45 13.59 7.19
N GLU A 70 8.56 12.80 8.26
CA GLU A 70 7.89 11.49 8.35
C GLU A 70 6.37 11.63 8.32
N LYS A 71 5.83 12.63 9.02
CA LYS A 71 4.40 12.92 9.04
C LYS A 71 3.88 13.30 7.65
N ASP A 72 4.58 14.16 6.92
CA ASP A 72 4.20 14.60 5.57
C ASP A 72 4.18 13.42 4.60
N ILE A 73 5.14 12.51 4.71
CA ILE A 73 5.20 11.29 3.89
C ILE A 73 4.02 10.37 4.19
N PHE A 74 3.71 10.10 5.46
CA PHE A 74 2.55 9.28 5.79
C PHE A 74 1.22 9.93 5.40
N ILE A 75 1.12 11.26 5.44
CA ILE A 75 -0.05 11.99 4.92
C ILE A 75 -0.15 11.82 3.40
N ALA A 76 0.96 11.96 2.67
CA ALA A 76 0.99 11.77 1.23
C ALA A 76 0.60 10.32 0.85
N GLU A 77 1.14 9.32 1.56
CA GLU A 77 0.75 7.92 1.41
C GLU A 77 -0.75 7.73 1.68
N LEU A 78 -1.29 8.31 2.76
CA LEU A 78 -2.72 8.20 3.08
C LEU A 78 -3.63 8.79 2.00
N VAL A 79 -3.33 10.00 1.52
CA VAL A 79 -4.08 10.64 0.42
C VAL A 79 -4.04 9.77 -0.82
N PHE A 80 -2.87 9.22 -1.12
CA PHE A 80 -2.69 8.35 -2.27
C PHE A 80 -3.51 7.05 -2.16
N TYR A 81 -3.49 6.38 -1.00
CA TYR A 81 -4.29 5.19 -0.73
C TYR A 81 -5.80 5.46 -0.82
N ILE A 82 -6.26 6.66 -0.43
CA ILE A 82 -7.66 7.07 -0.60
C ILE A 82 -8.02 7.15 -2.09
N ILE A 83 -7.13 7.71 -2.93
CA ILE A 83 -7.34 7.78 -4.38
C ILE A 83 -7.40 6.37 -4.98
N VAL A 84 -6.45 5.50 -4.63
CA VAL A 84 -6.46 4.09 -5.09
C VAL A 84 -7.73 3.39 -4.64
N ALA A 85 -8.17 3.57 -3.40
CA ALA A 85 -9.40 2.99 -2.89
C ALA A 85 -10.62 3.46 -3.69
N PHE A 86 -10.66 4.72 -4.11
CA PHE A 86 -11.73 5.24 -4.95
C PHE A 86 -11.73 4.61 -6.36
N VAL A 87 -10.56 4.51 -6.98
CA VAL A 87 -10.42 3.86 -8.30
C VAL A 87 -10.78 2.37 -8.20
N TYR A 88 -10.24 1.65 -7.21
CA TYR A 88 -10.54 0.25 -6.93
C TYR A 88 -12.04 0.03 -6.69
N LYS A 89 -12.68 0.87 -5.87
CA LYS A 89 -14.12 0.81 -5.61
C LYS A 89 -14.91 0.89 -6.91
N THR A 90 -14.55 1.84 -7.76
CA THR A 90 -15.28 2.15 -9.00
C THR A 90 -15.12 1.07 -10.05
N LEU A 91 -13.89 0.56 -10.22
CA LEU A 91 -13.55 -0.35 -11.31
C LEU A 91 -13.69 -1.84 -10.95
N ILE A 92 -13.59 -2.19 -9.66
CA ILE A 92 -13.50 -3.58 -9.22
C ILE A 92 -14.59 -3.91 -8.22
N LEU A 93 -14.62 -3.27 -7.05
CA LEU A 93 -15.51 -3.66 -5.96
C LEU A 93 -16.99 -3.48 -6.31
N HIS A 94 -17.37 -2.33 -6.85
CA HIS A 94 -18.77 -2.03 -7.17
C HIS A 94 -19.31 -2.95 -8.28
N PRO A 95 -18.61 -3.16 -9.42
CA PRO A 95 -19.01 -4.18 -10.39
C PRO A 95 -19.08 -5.59 -9.79
N ALA A 96 -18.11 -5.99 -8.96
CA ALA A 96 -18.08 -7.30 -8.32
C ALA A 96 -19.33 -7.56 -7.46
N ILE A 97 -19.68 -6.61 -6.58
CA ILE A 97 -20.86 -6.72 -5.71
C ILE A 97 -22.15 -6.79 -6.54
N LEU A 98 -22.22 -6.06 -7.66
CA LEU A 98 -23.36 -6.09 -8.57
C LEU A 98 -23.39 -7.36 -9.47
N GLY A 99 -22.42 -8.25 -9.34
CA GLY A 99 -22.27 -9.42 -10.20
C GLY A 99 -21.98 -9.09 -11.66
N LYS A 100 -21.51 -7.87 -11.94
CA LYS A 100 -21.11 -7.43 -13.29
C LYS A 100 -19.68 -7.87 -13.57
N PRO A 101 -19.32 -8.12 -14.84
CA PRO A 101 -17.95 -8.47 -15.21
C PRO A 101 -16.99 -7.32 -14.87
N VAL A 102 -15.93 -7.64 -14.14
CA VAL A 102 -14.83 -6.71 -13.83
C VAL A 102 -13.88 -6.67 -15.01
N ASN A 103 -13.86 -5.55 -15.75
CA ASN A 103 -12.94 -5.37 -16.88
C ASN A 103 -12.18 -4.03 -16.81
N PRO A 104 -11.33 -3.81 -15.79
CA PRO A 104 -10.42 -2.68 -15.81
C PRO A 104 -9.49 -2.76 -17.02
N SER A 105 -9.32 -1.64 -17.72
CA SER A 105 -8.37 -1.52 -18.83
C SER A 105 -6.97 -1.97 -18.39
N TRP A 106 -6.27 -2.67 -19.28
CA TRP A 106 -4.92 -3.21 -19.04
C TRP A 106 -3.91 -2.15 -18.59
N ILE A 107 -4.16 -0.88 -18.93
CA ILE A 107 -3.31 0.26 -18.55
C ILE A 107 -3.24 0.48 -17.04
N TRP A 108 -4.23 0.02 -16.28
CA TRP A 108 -4.26 0.20 -14.83
C TRP A 108 -3.24 -0.67 -14.09
N TYR A 109 -2.86 -1.83 -14.64
CA TYR A 109 -1.88 -2.72 -14.00
C TYR A 109 -0.46 -2.11 -13.86
N PRO A 110 0.16 -1.59 -14.93
CA PRO A 110 1.47 -0.93 -14.79
C PRO A 110 1.38 0.34 -13.95
N ILE A 111 0.26 1.08 -14.02
CA ILE A 111 0.04 2.29 -13.20
C ILE A 111 0.02 1.90 -11.72
N PHE A 112 -0.82 0.96 -11.30
CA PHE A 112 -0.91 0.52 -9.91
C PHE A 112 0.40 -0.11 -9.42
N SER A 113 1.06 -0.93 -10.23
CA SER A 113 2.32 -1.56 -9.84
C SER A 113 3.43 -0.52 -9.65
N GLY A 114 3.59 0.44 -10.57
CA GLY A 114 4.62 1.49 -10.46
C GLY A 114 4.40 2.41 -9.26
N VAL A 115 3.13 2.69 -8.98
CA VAL A 115 2.69 3.41 -7.80
C VAL A 115 3.02 2.68 -6.50
N PHE A 116 2.64 1.40 -6.36
CA PHE A 116 2.89 0.66 -5.14
C PHE A 116 4.39 0.47 -4.92
N MET A 117 5.16 0.28 -6.00
CA MET A 117 6.62 0.17 -5.94
C MET A 117 7.28 1.47 -5.48
N SER A 118 6.83 2.62 -5.99
CA SER A 118 7.30 3.95 -5.55
C SER A 118 7.02 4.18 -4.07
N MET A 119 5.85 3.77 -3.58
CA MET A 119 5.48 3.92 -2.16
C MET A 119 6.33 3.02 -1.26
N THR A 120 6.54 1.76 -1.63
CA THR A 120 7.42 0.86 -0.88
C THR A 120 8.86 1.38 -0.84
N PHE A 121 9.36 1.92 -1.94
CA PHE A 121 10.67 2.58 -1.96
C PHE A 121 10.72 3.77 -1.01
N LEU A 122 9.72 4.66 -1.05
CA LEU A 122 9.66 5.83 -0.20
C LEU A 122 9.61 5.46 1.29
N SER A 123 8.74 4.53 1.69
CA SER A 123 8.67 4.10 3.09
C SER A 123 9.94 3.38 3.56
N ALA A 124 10.63 2.65 2.67
CA ALA A 124 11.89 1.99 2.99
C ALA A 124 13.01 3.01 3.23
N VAL A 125 13.12 4.03 2.38
CA VAL A 125 14.09 5.12 2.52
C VAL A 125 13.88 5.87 3.83
N VAL A 126 12.64 6.24 4.15
CA VAL A 126 12.32 6.92 5.42
C VAL A 126 12.64 6.05 6.62
N GLY A 127 12.27 4.76 6.56
CA GLY A 127 12.61 3.80 7.61
C GLY A 127 14.12 3.70 7.85
N ALA A 128 14.93 3.72 6.78
CA ALA A 128 16.38 3.68 6.87
C ALA A 128 16.96 4.97 7.46
N ILE A 129 16.50 6.14 7.01
CA ILE A 129 16.94 7.44 7.54
C ILE A 129 16.63 7.55 9.04
N ASN A 130 15.41 7.18 9.45
CA ASN A 130 15.01 7.21 10.87
C ASN A 130 15.80 6.21 11.71
N GLY A 131 16.10 5.03 11.16
CA GLY A 131 16.96 4.03 11.81
C GLY A 131 18.37 4.56 12.06
N GLN A 132 18.97 5.25 11.08
CA GLN A 132 20.28 5.87 11.24
C GLN A 132 20.26 7.02 12.26
N HIS A 133 19.24 7.87 12.23
CA HIS A 133 19.13 8.98 13.17
C HIS A 133 19.01 8.50 14.63
N LYS A 134 18.19 7.47 14.88
CA LYS A 134 18.07 6.84 16.21
C LYS A 134 19.36 6.15 16.66
N ALA A 135 20.10 5.53 15.74
CA ALA A 135 21.39 4.92 16.06
C ALA A 135 22.44 5.96 16.45
N ILE A 136 22.52 7.08 15.73
CA ILE A 136 23.45 8.19 16.04
C ILE A 136 23.10 8.82 17.39
N MET A 137 21.82 9.13 17.63
CA MET A 137 21.39 9.71 18.91
C MET A 137 21.68 8.79 20.10
N LYS A 138 21.52 7.47 19.92
CA LYS A 138 21.86 6.48 20.95
C LYS A 138 23.36 6.45 21.24
N LEU A 139 24.21 6.53 20.20
CA LEU A 139 25.67 6.61 20.36
C LEU A 139 26.10 7.89 21.08
N ASP A 140 25.49 9.04 20.79
CA ASP A 140 25.78 10.29 21.48
C ASP A 140 25.39 10.27 22.97
N ILE A 141 24.28 9.61 23.30
CA ILE A 141 23.85 9.38 24.69
C ILE A 141 24.83 8.44 25.41
N GLU A 142 25.22 7.32 24.78
CA GLU A 142 26.17 6.35 25.34
C GLU A 142 27.58 6.95 25.54
N ASN A 143 27.98 7.88 24.67
CA ASN A 143 29.25 8.60 24.78
C ASN A 143 29.23 9.74 25.81
N GLY A 144 28.10 9.99 26.48
CA GLY A 144 27.99 11.00 27.55
C GLY A 144 27.85 12.45 27.05
N ASN A 145 27.71 12.66 25.74
CA ASN A 145 27.55 14.00 25.14
C ASN A 145 26.11 14.54 25.24
N GLY A 146 25.15 13.73 25.69
CA GLY A 146 23.73 14.09 25.74
C GLY A 146 23.27 14.89 26.96
N LYS A 147 24.17 15.47 27.78
CA LYS A 147 23.80 16.20 29.01
C LYS A 147 23.60 17.72 28.84
N ASP A 148 23.93 18.28 27.67
CA ASP A 148 23.91 19.73 27.45
C ASP A 148 22.91 20.20 26.37
N ALA A 149 21.92 19.37 25.99
CA ALA A 149 20.86 19.74 25.03
C ALA A 149 19.47 19.85 25.70
#